data_AF-A0A7L3GIZ8-F1
#
_entry.id   AF-A0A7L3GIZ8-F1
#
_cell.length_a   1.000
_cell.length_b   1.000
_cell.length_c   1.000
_cell.angle_alpha   90.00
_cell.angle_beta   90.00
_cell.angle_gamma   90.00
#
_symmetry.space_group_name_H-M   'P 1'
#
loop_
_entity.id
_entity.type
_entity.pdbx_description
1 polymer ?
#
loop_
_entity_poly.entity_id
_entity_poly.type
_entity_poly.pdbx_seq_one_letter_code
_entity_poly.pdbx_strand_id
1 'polypeptide(L)' 'QAQGLPAPVTSATRMETNRHVLYILRNADGRGTPKSAVIGFLKVGYKKLFLLVSWGGVG' A
#
# COMPACT_ATOMS: atom_id res chain seq x y z
N GLN A 1 1.93 -16.46 0.44
CA GLN A 1 2.01 -15.01 0.10
C GLN A 1 2.70 -14.27 1.24
N ALA A 2 3.44 -13.19 0.96
CA ALA A 2 4.42 -12.59 1.89
C ALA A 2 3.90 -12.21 3.29
N GLN A 3 2.61 -11.87 3.41
CA GLN A 3 1.98 -11.47 4.69
C GLN A 3 1.17 -12.60 5.36
N GLY A 4 1.11 -13.81 4.78
CA GLY A 4 0.33 -14.91 5.34
C GLY A 4 -1.20 -14.72 5.36
N LEU A 5 -1.73 -13.72 4.64
CA LEU A 5 -3.17 -13.41 4.64
C LEU A 5 -3.99 -14.42 3.82
N PRO A 6 -5.24 -14.73 4.25
CA PRO A 6 -6.11 -15.67 3.55
C PRO A 6 -6.73 -15.09 2.27
N ALA A 7 -6.71 -13.76 2.09
CA ALA A 7 -7.22 -13.07 0.91
C ALA A 7 -6.46 -11.77 0.62
N PRO A 8 -6.47 -11.27 -0.63
CA PRO A 8 -5.81 -10.01 -0.99
C PRO A 8 -6.48 -8.78 -0.36
N VAL A 9 -5.67 -7.92 0.25
CA VAL A 9 -6.10 -6.61 0.79
C VAL A 9 -5.99 -5.47 -0.24
N THR A 10 -5.38 -5.73 -1.39
CA THR A 10 -5.25 -4.81 -2.53
C THR A 10 -5.72 -5.53 -3.80
N SER A 11 -6.66 -4.92 -4.53
CA SER A 11 -7.14 -5.41 -5.84
C SER A 11 -7.60 -4.23 -6.70
N ALA A 12 -7.71 -4.43 -8.03
CA ALA A 12 -8.18 -3.39 -8.95
C ALA A 12 -9.56 -2.85 -8.52
N THR A 13 -10.53 -3.75 -8.29
CA THR A 13 -11.88 -3.38 -7.82
C THR A 13 -11.85 -2.58 -6.51
N ARG A 14 -10.98 -2.93 -5.55
CA ARG A 14 -10.84 -2.16 -4.29
C ARG A 14 -10.20 -0.79 -4.52
N MET A 15 -9.28 -0.67 -5.47
CA MET A 15 -8.65 0.61 -5.84
C MET A 15 -9.60 1.53 -6.59
N GLU A 16 -10.48 0.99 -7.43
CA GLU A 16 -11.52 1.78 -8.14
C GLU A 16 -12.59 2.32 -7.18
N THR A 17 -12.94 1.54 -6.16
CA THR A 17 -14.02 1.87 -5.21
C THR A 17 -13.56 2.68 -4.00
N ASN A 18 -12.24 2.82 -3.76
CA ASN A 18 -11.69 3.53 -2.61
C ASN A 18 -10.73 4.66 -3.03
N ARG A 19 -10.66 5.71 -2.22
CA ARG A 19 -9.68 6.81 -2.39
C ARG A 19 -8.30 6.41 -1.88
N HIS A 20 -7.69 5.44 -2.54
CA HIS A 20 -6.32 5.00 -2.29
C HIS A 20 -5.39 5.47 -3.41
N VAL A 21 -4.12 5.68 -3.07
CA VAL A 21 -3.04 5.90 -4.04
C VAL A 21 -2.11 4.71 -3.99
N LEU A 22 -1.74 4.20 -5.16
CA LEU A 22 -0.83 3.07 -5.33
C LEU A 22 0.46 3.55 -6.00
N TYR A 23 1.58 3.41 -5.30
CA TYR A 23 2.91 3.61 -5.86
C TYR A 23 3.49 2.26 -6.25
N ILE A 24 3.96 2.12 -7.50
CA ILE A 24 4.52 0.87 -8.03
C ILE A 24 6.01 1.08 -8.31
N LEU A 25 6.85 0.24 -7.70
CA LEU A 25 8.28 0.22 -7.98
C LEU A 25 8.55 -0.80 -9.10
N ARG A 26 9.23 -0.35 -10.16
CA ARG A 26 9.66 -1.18 -11.28
C ARG A 26 11.18 -1.18 -11.38
N ASN A 27 11.76 -2.30 -11.82
CA ASN A 27 13.20 -2.37 -12.06
C ASN A 27 13.56 -1.63 -13.35
N ALA A 28 14.10 -0.43 -13.26
CA ALA A 28 14.56 0.30 -14.43
C ALA A 28 16.00 -0.13 -14.76
N ASP A 29 16.16 -1.27 -15.41
CA ASP A 29 17.43 -1.63 -16.04
C ASP A 29 17.64 -0.57 -17.12
N GLY A 30 18.60 0.35 -16.95
CA GLY A 30 18.79 1.57 -17.75
C GLY A 30 19.08 1.39 -19.25
N ARG A 31 18.68 0.26 -19.86
CA ARG A 31 18.85 -0.14 -21.26
C ARG A 31 17.59 0.07 -22.12
N GLY A 32 16.64 0.89 -21.70
CA GLY A 32 15.55 1.35 -22.58
C GLY A 32 14.54 0.28 -23.01
N THR A 33 14.47 -0.87 -22.35
CA THR A 33 13.47 -1.90 -22.65
C THR A 33 12.13 -1.59 -21.96
N PRO A 34 10.99 -1.62 -22.68
CA PRO A 34 9.70 -1.12 -22.19
C PRO A 34 8.98 -2.04 -21.18
N LYS A 35 9.62 -3.12 -20.71
CA LYS A 35 9.04 -4.12 -19.79
C LYS A 35 9.94 -4.38 -18.60
N SER A 36 10.16 -3.34 -17.80
CA SER A 36 10.73 -3.45 -16.45
C SER A 36 9.82 -4.29 -15.53
N ALA A 37 10.35 -5.33 -14.88
CA ALA A 37 9.62 -6.13 -13.90
C ALA A 37 9.18 -5.28 -12.69
N VAL A 38 7.97 -5.54 -12.16
CA VAL A 38 7.49 -4.89 -10.93
C VAL A 38 8.19 -5.54 -9.74
N ILE A 39 8.90 -4.73 -8.94
CA ILE A 39 9.62 -5.21 -7.74
C ILE A 39 8.71 -5.16 -6.52
N GLY A 40 7.80 -4.19 -6.45
CA GLY A 40 6.91 -4.04 -5.30
C GLY A 40 5.95 -2.86 -5.42
N PHE A 41 5.16 -2.63 -4.38
CA PHE A 41 4.21 -1.53 -4.32
C PHE A 41 3.98 -1.02 -2.90
N LEU A 42 3.52 0.23 -2.80
CA LEU A 42 3.04 0.86 -1.57
C LEU A 42 1.63 1.42 -1.80
N LYS A 43 0.66 0.99 -0.99
CA LYS A 43 -0.72 1.48 -1.02
C LYS A 43 -0.99 2.36 0.19
N VAL A 44 -1.41 3.61 -0.04
CA VAL A 44 -1.75 4.57 1.02
C VAL A 44 -3.16 5.14 0.82
N GLY A 45 -3.75 5.67 1.88
CA GLY A 45 -5.00 6.40 1.80
C GLY A 45 -5.44 6.95 3.14
N TYR A 46 -6.20 8.05 3.10
CA TYR A 46 -6.79 8.64 4.29
C TYR A 46 -7.93 7.78 4.82
N LYS A 47 -7.96 7.57 6.13
CA LYS A 47 -8.99 6.81 6.82
C LYS A 47 -9.42 7.60 8.06
N LYS A 48 -10.73 7.76 8.26
CA LYS A 48 -11.25 8.19 9.57
C LYS A 48 -11.02 7.04 10.56
N LEU A 49 -10.26 7.30 11.60
CA LEU A 49 -9.92 6.34 12.64
C LEU A 49 -10.41 6.89 13.98
N PHE A 50 -10.94 6.00 14.82
CA PHE A 50 -11.05 6.25 16.24
C PHE A 50 -9.77 5.73 16.87
N LEU A 51 -8.94 6.65 17.38
CA LEU A 51 -7.67 6.32 17.99
C LEU A 51 -7.86 6.27 19.50
N LEU A 52 -7.39 5.19 20.12
CA LEU A 52 -7.17 5.18 21.56
C LEU A 52 -5.80 5.80 21.83
N VAL A 53 -5.78 6.90 22.60
CA VAL A 53 -4.54 7.51 23.06
C VAL A 53 -4.35 7.13 24.52
N SER A 54 -3.22 6.51 24.84
CA SER A 54 -2.82 6.30 26.24
C SER A 54 -2.29 7.62 26.77
N TRP A 55 -3.05 8.29 27.65
CA TRP A 55 -2.54 9.39 28.45
C TRP A 55 -1.81 8.82 29.66
N GLY A 56 -0.47 8.82 29.61
CA GLY A 56 0.39 8.46 30.73
C GLY A 56 1.04 9.69 31.37
N GLY A 57 0.43 10.22 32.44
CA GLY A 57 1.04 11.11 33.45
C GLY A 57 0.98 12.63 33.17
N VAL A 58 0.89 13.55 34.14
CA VAL A 58 0.90 13.50 35.61
C VAL A 58 0.17 14.78 36.10
N GLY A 59 -0.63 14.68 37.18
CA GLY A 59 -1.00 15.82 38.01
C GLY A 59 0.07 16.05 39.08
#